data_AF-A0AAN6MBJ5-F1
#
_entry.id   AF-A0AAN6MBJ5-F1
#
_cell.length_a   1.000
_cell.length_b   1.000
_cell.length_c   1.000
_cell.angle_alpha   90.00
_cell.angle_beta   90.00
_cell.angle_gamma   90.00
#
_symmetry.space_group_name_H-M   'P 1'
#
loop_
_entity.id
_entity.type
_entity.pdbx_description
1 polymer ?
#
loop_
_entity_poly.entity_id
_entity_poly.type
_entity_poly.pdbx_seq_one_letter_code
_entity_poly.pdbx_strand_id
1 'polypeptide(L)'
;MVVSGYVEREAEIVTAYQKYITTKTALHQAAVKPWQPGAGGAPVSRLYSNERLLNHAAALQFISSKTTIPMPKLLGFGTNPDGTAWLETERTPGGLWLDVVRDRCRMPAGRRHTDGECDECGAIARANAARFLTNEVIPQLNTLTSDTTGLDGVVIPPLWVMHHRPGTHWPPRKAREGERLVLWIGMMRGSSRPSSRCGR
;
A
#
# COMPACT_ATOMS: atom_id res chain seq x y z
N MET A 1 -24.16 -12.42 -4.94
CA MET A 1 -23.18 -13.32 -4.31
C MET A 1 -22.68 -12.59 -3.07
N VAL A 2 -23.26 -12.93 -1.91
CA VAL A 2 -22.94 -12.26 -0.64
C VAL A 2 -21.60 -12.81 -0.17
N VAL A 3 -20.57 -11.97 -0.12
CA VAL A 3 -19.32 -12.34 0.54
C VAL A 3 -19.59 -12.31 2.04
N SER A 4 -20.10 -13.44 2.53
CA SER A 4 -20.41 -13.73 3.92
C SER A 4 -19.24 -13.35 4.83
N GLY A 5 -19.52 -12.45 5.78
CA GLY A 5 -18.88 -12.32 7.09
C GLY A 5 -17.38 -12.59 7.12
N TYR A 6 -16.57 -11.54 7.07
CA TYR A 6 -15.14 -11.61 7.37
C TYR A 6 -14.92 -12.32 8.73
N VAL A 7 -14.50 -13.58 8.67
CA VAL A 7 -13.97 -14.32 9.82
C VAL A 7 -12.47 -14.21 9.73
N GLU A 8 -11.84 -13.68 10.79
CA GLU A 8 -10.38 -13.69 10.92
C GLU A 8 -9.91 -15.15 10.94
N ARG A 9 -9.48 -15.66 9.78
CA ARG A 9 -8.91 -17.00 9.65
C ARG A 9 -7.42 -16.91 9.46
N GLU A 10 -6.73 -17.89 10.01
CA GLU A 10 -5.36 -18.16 9.59
C GLU A 10 -5.42 -18.73 8.17
N ALA A 11 -4.56 -18.24 7.29
CA ALA A 11 -4.61 -18.58 5.88
C ALA A 11 -3.23 -18.45 5.26
N GLU A 12 -2.92 -19.38 4.37
CA GLU A 12 -1.84 -19.23 3.42
C GLU A 12 -2.44 -18.96 2.03
N ILE A 13 -2.01 -17.86 1.41
CA ILE A 13 -2.44 -17.48 0.07
C ILE A 13 -1.17 -17.26 -0.75
N VAL A 14 -1.01 -18.03 -1.80
CA VAL A 14 0.06 -17.83 -2.77
C VAL A 14 -0.54 -17.24 -4.03
N THR A 15 -0.09 -16.05 -4.39
CA THR A 15 -0.40 -15.42 -5.68
C THR A 15 0.78 -15.60 -6.63
N ALA A 16 0.59 -15.22 -7.89
CA ALA A 16 1.68 -15.22 -8.87
C ALA A 16 2.83 -14.26 -8.52
N TYR A 17 2.68 -13.39 -7.51
CA TYR A 17 3.68 -12.36 -7.17
C TYR A 17 4.21 -12.46 -5.74
N GLN A 18 3.34 -12.85 -4.81
CA GLN A 18 3.61 -12.82 -3.37
C GLN A 18 2.90 -13.98 -2.67
N LYS A 19 3.55 -14.48 -1.61
CA LYS A 19 2.98 -15.42 -0.64
C LYS A 19 2.59 -14.62 0.60
N TYR A 20 1.40 -14.87 1.10
CA TYR A 20 0.87 -14.31 2.34
C TYR A 20 0.60 -15.44 3.31
N ILE A 21 1.09 -15.32 4.54
CA ILE A 21 0.69 -16.17 5.65
C ILE A 21 0.08 -15.27 6.70
N THR A 22 -1.19 -15.48 7.00
CA THR A 22 -1.90 -14.76 8.05
C THR A 22 -2.06 -15.67 9.24
N THR A 23 -1.62 -15.24 10.42
CA THR A 23 -1.84 -15.91 11.70
C THR A 23 -2.81 -15.08 12.55
N LYS A 24 -3.13 -15.52 13.78
CA LYS A 24 -3.91 -14.70 14.72
C LYS A 24 -3.24 -13.37 15.07
N THR A 25 -1.92 -13.31 15.08
CA THR A 25 -1.15 -12.16 15.62
C THR A 25 -0.29 -11.47 14.57
N ALA A 26 -0.07 -12.08 13.41
CA ALA A 26 0.85 -11.57 12.41
C ALA A 26 0.34 -11.74 10.97
N LEU A 27 0.85 -10.89 10.10
CA LEU A 27 0.78 -11.02 8.65
C LEU A 27 2.21 -11.11 8.11
N HIS A 28 2.55 -12.27 7.57
CA HIS A 28 3.80 -12.50 6.86
C HIS A 28 3.58 -12.37 5.36
N GLN A 29 4.46 -11.64 4.70
CA GLN A 29 4.49 -11.47 3.25
C GLN A 29 5.87 -11.90 2.76
N ALA A 30 5.92 -12.66 1.66
CA ALA A 30 7.16 -13.07 1.02
C ALA A 30 7.06 -12.91 -0.50
N ALA A 31 8.18 -12.55 -1.13
CA ALA A 31 8.28 -12.58 -2.58
C ALA A 31 8.25 -14.03 -3.09
N VAL A 32 7.57 -14.27 -4.20
CA VAL A 32 7.55 -15.58 -4.86
C VAL A 32 8.60 -15.59 -5.96
N LYS A 33 9.33 -16.70 -6.07
CA LYS A 33 10.31 -16.87 -7.13
C LYS A 33 9.64 -17.02 -8.51
N PRO A 34 10.29 -16.63 -9.61
CA PRO A 34 9.71 -16.64 -10.96
C PRO A 34 9.27 -18.01 -11.52
N TRP A 35 9.44 -19.11 -10.79
CA TRP A 35 9.35 -20.48 -11.33
C TRP A 35 7.92 -20.98 -11.62
N GLN A 36 6.89 -20.14 -11.47
CA GLN A 36 5.55 -20.51 -11.93
C GLN A 36 5.33 -19.97 -13.36
N PRO A 37 5.22 -20.86 -14.36
CA PRO A 37 4.88 -20.44 -15.71
C PRO A 37 3.46 -19.86 -15.69
N GLY A 38 3.33 -18.64 -16.20
CA GLY A 38 2.04 -18.03 -16.51
C GLY A 38 1.39 -18.70 -17.69
N ALA A 39 0.18 -18.26 -18.05
CA ALA A 39 -0.44 -18.65 -19.30
C ALA A 39 0.53 -18.34 -20.47
N GLY A 40 1.03 -19.38 -21.14
CA GLY A 40 2.03 -19.27 -22.21
C GLY A 40 3.49 -19.58 -21.83
N GLY A 41 3.78 -20.04 -20.61
CA GLY A 41 5.12 -20.49 -20.22
C GLY A 41 6.09 -19.38 -19.79
N ALA A 42 5.66 -18.11 -19.82
CA ALA A 42 6.46 -17.00 -19.34
C ALA A 42 6.50 -16.96 -17.79
N PRO A 43 7.67 -16.78 -17.16
CA PRO A 43 7.77 -16.57 -15.71
C PRO A 43 6.89 -15.41 -15.25
N VAL A 44 5.91 -15.67 -14.37
CA VAL A 44 5.15 -14.59 -13.74
C VAL A 44 5.92 -14.14 -12.51
N SER A 45 6.88 -13.23 -12.69
CA SER A 45 7.49 -12.54 -11.56
C SER A 45 7.24 -11.05 -11.70
N ARG A 46 6.78 -10.43 -10.60
CA ARG A 46 6.64 -8.98 -10.57
C ARG A 46 8.04 -8.38 -10.50
N LEU A 47 8.37 -7.51 -11.46
CA LEU A 47 9.62 -6.76 -11.44
C LEU A 47 9.78 -6.02 -10.10
N TYR A 48 10.99 -6.09 -9.57
CA TYR A 48 11.37 -5.52 -8.26
C TYR A 48 10.58 -6.10 -7.07
N SER A 49 10.19 -7.38 -7.11
CA SER A 49 9.40 -7.97 -6.00
C SER A 49 10.10 -7.88 -4.65
N ASN A 50 11.40 -8.14 -4.62
CA ASN A 50 12.19 -8.08 -3.39
C ASN A 50 12.30 -6.64 -2.90
N GLU A 51 12.69 -5.73 -3.78
CA GLU A 51 12.86 -4.31 -3.49
C GLU A 51 11.54 -3.66 -3.07
N ARG A 52 10.40 -4.06 -3.65
CA ARG A 52 9.07 -3.61 -3.22
C ARG A 52 8.77 -3.99 -1.77
N LEU A 53 9.16 -5.19 -1.38
CA LEU A 53 8.88 -5.70 -0.03
C LEU A 53 9.82 -5.06 1.00
N LEU A 54 11.11 -4.94 0.66
CA LEU A 54 12.07 -4.20 1.49
C LEU A 54 11.70 -2.72 1.63
N ASN A 55 11.28 -2.06 0.54
CA ASN A 55 10.77 -0.69 0.61
C ASN A 55 9.49 -0.58 1.44
N HIS A 56 8.63 -1.60 1.44
CA HIS A 56 7.46 -1.62 2.31
C HIS A 56 7.87 -1.67 3.79
N ALA A 57 8.81 -2.55 4.16
CA ALA A 57 9.33 -2.62 5.52
C ALA A 57 10.01 -1.30 5.95
N ALA A 58 10.87 -0.74 5.10
CA ALA A 58 11.51 0.55 5.33
C ALA A 58 10.48 1.68 5.50
N ALA A 59 9.41 1.69 4.71
CA ALA A 59 8.36 2.71 4.80
C ALA A 59 7.59 2.60 6.11
N LEU A 60 7.25 1.39 6.54
CA LEU A 60 6.62 1.14 7.84
C LEU A 60 7.51 1.63 8.98
N GLN A 61 8.80 1.29 8.96
CA GLN A 61 9.74 1.73 9.98
C GLN A 61 9.89 3.25 10.00
N PHE A 62 10.04 3.86 8.82
CA PHE A 62 10.18 5.31 8.69
C PHE A 62 8.96 6.06 9.20
N ILE A 63 7.75 5.72 8.73
CA ILE A 63 6.50 6.39 9.13
C ILE A 63 6.26 6.18 10.62
N SER A 64 6.43 4.97 11.14
CA SER A 64 6.27 4.67 12.57
C SER A 64 7.23 5.47 13.45
N SER A 65 8.48 5.69 12.99
CA SER A 65 9.47 6.46 13.73
C SER A 65 9.26 7.98 13.69
N LYS A 66 8.47 8.49 12.75
CA LYS A 66 8.31 9.94 12.48
C LYS A 66 6.90 10.47 12.70
N THR A 67 5.93 9.60 12.90
CA THR A 67 4.52 9.97 13.02
C THR A 67 3.85 9.23 14.17
N THR A 68 2.69 9.71 14.59
CA THR A 68 1.81 9.02 15.54
C THR A 68 0.71 8.24 14.83
N ILE A 69 0.79 8.10 13.50
CA ILE A 69 -0.21 7.39 12.71
C ILE A 69 -0.26 5.93 13.18
N PRO A 70 -1.44 5.42 13.61
CA PRO A 70 -1.59 4.03 13.98
C PRO A 70 -1.37 3.16 12.73
N MET A 71 -0.31 2.36 12.76
CA MET A 71 0.04 1.40 11.71
C MET A 71 0.35 0.03 12.33
N PRO A 72 0.21 -1.07 11.56
CA PRO A 72 0.73 -2.36 11.96
C PRO A 72 2.21 -2.26 12.33
N LYS A 73 2.60 -2.82 13.49
CA LYS A 73 4.01 -2.85 13.90
C LYS A 73 4.79 -3.79 13.00
N LEU A 74 5.96 -3.36 12.55
CA LEU A 74 6.90 -4.24 11.86
C LEU A 74 7.52 -5.20 12.89
N LEU A 75 7.29 -6.50 12.72
CA LEU A 75 7.83 -7.55 13.58
C LEU A 75 9.20 -8.04 13.09
N GLY A 76 9.37 -8.08 11.77
CA GLY A 76 10.63 -8.46 11.14
C GLY A 76 10.59 -8.28 9.62
N PHE A 77 11.76 -8.29 9.00
CA PHE A 77 11.91 -8.32 7.55
C PHE A 77 13.33 -8.79 7.20
N GLY A 78 13.52 -9.23 5.96
CA GLY A 78 14.85 -9.60 5.50
C GLY A 78 14.82 -10.37 4.18
N THR A 79 15.87 -11.16 3.98
CA THR A 79 16.04 -12.02 2.81
C THR A 79 16.15 -13.45 3.27
N ASN A 80 15.39 -14.35 2.66
CA ASN A 80 15.46 -15.78 2.88
C ASN A 80 16.79 -16.33 2.29
N PRO A 81 17.26 -17.51 2.74
CA PRO A 81 18.46 -18.16 2.17
C PRO A 81 18.39 -18.35 0.66
N ASP A 82 17.18 -18.40 0.14
CA ASP A 82 16.86 -18.66 -1.24
C ASP A 82 16.84 -17.39 -2.13
N GLY A 83 17.13 -16.23 -1.53
CA GLY A 83 17.21 -14.91 -2.18
C GLY A 83 15.90 -14.12 -2.23
N THR A 84 14.78 -14.65 -1.74
CA THR A 84 13.50 -13.91 -1.71
C THR A 84 13.40 -12.99 -0.51
N ALA A 85 12.86 -11.78 -0.69
CA ALA A 85 12.58 -10.90 0.43
C ALA A 85 11.33 -11.37 1.19
N TRP A 86 11.28 -11.04 2.48
CA TRP A 86 10.10 -11.21 3.33
C TRP A 86 9.94 -10.03 4.28
N LEU A 87 8.71 -9.80 4.73
CA LEU A 87 8.40 -8.92 5.86
C LEU A 87 7.26 -9.52 6.68
N GLU A 88 7.22 -9.17 7.95
CA GLU A 88 6.18 -9.58 8.89
C GLU A 88 5.72 -8.39 9.72
N THR A 89 4.41 -8.23 9.83
CA THR A 89 3.79 -7.18 10.63
C THR A 89 2.83 -7.77 11.66
N GLU A 90 2.55 -7.02 12.72
CA GLU A 90 1.42 -7.28 13.60
C GLU A 90 0.13 -7.31 12.78
N ARG A 91 -0.75 -8.25 13.09
CA ARG A 91 -2.11 -8.25 12.56
C ARG A 91 -2.92 -7.24 13.35
N THR A 92 -3.49 -6.23 12.69
CA THR A 92 -4.41 -5.29 13.35
C THR A 92 -5.72 -6.02 13.71
N PRO A 93 -5.98 -6.29 15.00
CA PRO A 93 -7.16 -7.06 15.40
C PRO A 93 -8.41 -6.21 15.24
N GLY A 94 -9.51 -6.82 14.76
CA GLY A 94 -10.80 -6.12 14.65
C GLY A 94 -10.84 -5.02 13.58
N GLY A 95 -9.86 -4.97 12.68
CA GLY A 95 -9.91 -4.12 11.50
C GLY A 95 -11.07 -4.53 10.60
N LEU A 96 -11.93 -3.57 10.25
CA LEU A 96 -13.01 -3.78 9.29
C LEU A 96 -12.72 -3.04 8.00
N TRP A 97 -12.85 -3.75 6.89
CA TRP A 97 -12.86 -3.12 5.58
C TRP A 97 -14.09 -2.21 5.48
N LEU A 98 -13.91 -1.01 4.93
CA LEU A 98 -14.99 -0.02 4.86
C LEU A 98 -16.17 -0.51 4.01
N ASP A 99 -15.91 -1.36 3.02
CA ASP A 99 -16.89 -1.97 2.13
C ASP A 99 -17.75 -3.03 2.83
N VAL A 100 -17.24 -3.76 3.82
CA VAL A 100 -18.03 -4.74 4.61
C VAL A 100 -18.77 -4.14 5.81
N VAL A 101 -18.59 -2.84 6.08
CA VAL A 101 -19.35 -2.18 7.16
C VAL A 101 -20.83 -2.18 6.86
N ARG A 102 -21.21 -2.00 5.58
CA ARG A 102 -22.62 -1.94 5.14
C ARG A 102 -23.33 -3.28 5.25
N ASP A 103 -22.63 -4.41 5.29
CA ASP A 103 -23.25 -5.75 5.23
C ASP A 103 -24.22 -6.01 6.38
N ARG A 104 -24.07 -5.30 7.50
CA ARG A 104 -24.99 -5.34 8.64
C ARG A 104 -24.90 -4.09 9.50
N CYS A 105 -25.98 -3.73 10.17
CA CYS A 105 -25.96 -2.67 11.17
C CYS A 105 -24.98 -3.00 12.31
N ARG A 106 -24.07 -2.06 12.59
CA ARG A 106 -23.01 -2.18 13.62
C ARG A 106 -23.35 -1.52 14.95
N MET A 107 -24.52 -0.88 15.06
CA MET A 107 -24.99 -0.27 16.30
C MET A 107 -25.41 -1.32 17.33
N PRO A 108 -25.25 -1.03 18.64
CA PRO A 108 -25.70 -1.92 19.71
C PRO A 108 -27.22 -2.14 19.68
N ALA A 109 -27.67 -3.22 20.33
CA ALA A 109 -29.10 -3.54 20.46
C ALA A 109 -29.89 -2.37 21.06
N GLY A 110 -31.07 -2.08 20.51
CA GLY A 110 -31.89 -0.93 20.90
C GLY A 110 -31.54 0.40 20.21
N ARG A 111 -30.42 0.46 19.45
CA ARG A 111 -30.04 1.62 18.61
C ARG A 111 -29.74 1.24 17.17
N ARG A 112 -30.22 0.07 16.75
CA ARG A 112 -30.02 -0.40 15.37
C ARG A 112 -30.76 0.50 14.39
N HIS A 113 -30.11 0.81 13.28
CA HIS A 113 -30.77 1.48 12.15
C HIS A 113 -31.63 0.48 11.35
N THR A 114 -31.18 -0.77 11.26
CA THR A 114 -31.81 -1.86 10.48
C THR A 114 -31.26 -3.21 10.94
N ASP A 115 -31.90 -4.31 10.56
CA ASP A 115 -31.46 -5.69 10.87
C ASP A 115 -30.60 -6.35 9.79
N GLY A 116 -30.51 -5.74 8.61
CA GLY A 116 -29.72 -6.21 7.47
C GLY A 116 -28.66 -5.21 7.03
N GLU A 117 -28.44 -5.12 5.71
CA GLU A 117 -27.56 -4.11 5.12
C GLU A 117 -27.91 -2.71 5.61
N CYS A 118 -26.89 -1.92 5.94
CA CYS A 118 -27.03 -0.65 6.64
C CYS A 118 -26.16 0.43 6.00
N ASP A 119 -26.75 1.17 5.07
CA ASP A 119 -26.10 2.30 4.40
C ASP A 119 -25.70 3.41 5.38
N GLU A 120 -26.49 3.62 6.43
CA GLU A 120 -26.19 4.61 7.48
C GLU A 120 -24.87 4.28 8.20
N CYS A 121 -24.66 3.02 8.59
CA CYS A 121 -23.38 2.59 9.16
C CYS A 121 -22.22 2.74 8.15
N GLY A 122 -22.47 2.45 6.87
CA GLY A 122 -21.49 2.66 5.81
C GLY A 122 -21.15 4.13 5.58
N ALA A 123 -22.12 5.04 5.69
CA ALA A 123 -21.92 6.48 5.61
C ALA A 123 -21.10 7.01 6.80
N ILE A 124 -21.47 6.60 8.02
CA ILE A 124 -20.74 6.95 9.25
C ILE A 124 -19.29 6.48 9.18
N ALA A 125 -19.04 5.23 8.78
CA ALA A 125 -17.68 4.69 8.68
C ALA A 125 -16.83 5.43 7.65
N ARG A 126 -17.40 5.75 6.47
CA ARG A 126 -16.71 6.57 5.46
C ARG A 126 -16.42 7.98 5.96
N ALA A 127 -17.37 8.62 6.64
CA ALA A 127 -17.17 9.94 7.22
C ALA A 127 -16.07 9.93 8.31
N ASN A 128 -16.05 8.92 9.17
CA ASN A 128 -15.01 8.74 10.18
C ASN A 128 -13.63 8.51 9.54
N ALA A 129 -13.54 7.66 8.52
CA ALA A 129 -12.30 7.41 7.79
C ALA A 129 -11.80 8.69 7.09
N ALA A 130 -12.69 9.42 6.41
CA ALA A 130 -12.34 10.69 5.76
C ALA A 130 -11.84 11.73 6.77
N ARG A 131 -12.50 11.86 7.94
CA ARG A 131 -12.06 12.75 9.01
C ARG A 131 -10.69 12.34 9.55
N PHE A 132 -10.48 11.06 9.82
CA PHE A 132 -9.20 10.55 10.29
C PHE A 132 -8.07 10.80 9.27
N LEU A 133 -8.30 10.52 7.98
CA LEU A 133 -7.33 10.79 6.93
C LEU A 133 -6.99 12.29 6.83
N THR A 134 -8.03 13.13 6.82
CA THR A 134 -7.87 14.58 6.61
C THR A 134 -7.22 15.27 7.80
N ASN A 135 -7.60 14.89 9.02
CA ASN A 135 -7.19 15.60 10.23
C ASN A 135 -5.95 15.00 10.90
N GLU A 136 -5.72 13.69 10.76
CA GLU A 136 -4.62 13.00 11.46
C GLU A 136 -3.52 12.55 10.50
N VAL A 137 -3.87 11.82 9.42
CA VAL A 137 -2.87 11.15 8.58
C VAL A 137 -2.17 12.12 7.63
N ILE A 138 -2.93 12.84 6.79
CA ILE A 138 -2.38 13.71 5.74
C ILE A 138 -1.49 14.81 6.33
N PRO A 139 -1.88 15.53 7.41
CA PRO A 139 -1.04 16.58 7.97
C PRO A 139 0.32 16.05 8.43
N GLN A 140 0.36 14.87 9.04
CA GLN A 140 1.61 14.25 9.49
C GLN A 140 2.47 13.81 8.31
N LEU A 141 1.89 13.16 7.30
CA LEU A 141 2.64 12.75 6.10
C LEU A 141 3.20 13.95 5.33
N ASN A 142 2.51 15.08 5.32
CA ASN A 142 2.99 16.31 4.67
C ASN A 142 4.25 16.88 5.33
N THR A 143 4.56 16.52 6.58
CA THR A 143 5.82 16.91 7.24
C THR A 143 7.00 16.04 6.80
N LEU A 144 6.73 14.87 6.22
CA LEU A 144 7.76 13.92 5.77
C LEU A 144 8.26 14.29 4.38
N THR A 145 9.12 15.31 4.32
CA THR A 145 9.75 15.77 3.08
C THR A 145 11.20 15.31 2.98
N SER A 146 11.65 14.98 1.77
CA SER A 146 13.04 14.67 1.45
C SER A 146 13.47 15.44 0.21
N ASP A 147 14.73 15.88 0.18
CA ASP A 147 15.36 16.45 -1.01
C ASP A 147 15.94 15.36 -1.93
N THR A 148 15.80 14.08 -1.58
CA THR A 148 16.36 12.96 -2.33
C THR A 148 15.28 11.92 -2.63
N THR A 149 15.19 11.48 -3.88
CA THR A 149 14.24 10.43 -4.29
C THR A 149 14.73 9.04 -3.91
N GLY A 150 13.78 8.16 -3.61
CA GLY A 150 14.06 6.77 -3.28
C GLY A 150 14.11 6.58 -1.78
N LEU A 151 13.52 5.49 -1.32
CA LEU A 151 13.60 5.07 0.07
C LEU A 151 14.78 4.11 0.19
N ASP A 152 15.67 4.36 1.14
CA ASP A 152 16.94 3.63 1.30
C ASP A 152 17.76 3.52 0.01
N GLY A 153 17.76 4.58 -0.80
CA GLY A 153 18.52 4.63 -2.05
C GLY A 153 17.93 3.80 -3.19
N VAL A 154 16.71 3.28 -3.04
CA VAL A 154 16.02 2.52 -4.10
C VAL A 154 14.87 3.31 -4.69
N VAL A 155 14.90 3.51 -6.01
CA VAL A 155 13.77 4.06 -6.78
C VAL A 155 13.17 2.96 -7.64
N ILE A 156 11.94 2.57 -7.30
CA ILE A 156 11.19 1.59 -8.09
C ILE A 156 10.43 2.34 -9.19
N PRO A 157 10.68 2.04 -10.48
CA PRO A 157 10.01 2.75 -11.56
C PRO A 157 8.49 2.49 -11.58
N PRO A 158 7.70 3.43 -12.12
CA PRO A 158 6.30 3.20 -12.42
C PRO A 158 6.08 1.97 -13.31
N LEU A 159 4.93 1.28 -13.16
CA LEU A 159 4.61 0.05 -13.91
C LEU A 159 4.76 0.22 -15.42
N TRP A 160 4.29 1.33 -15.99
CA TRP A 160 4.41 1.59 -17.43
C TRP A 160 5.87 1.70 -17.90
N VAL A 161 6.77 2.30 -17.11
CA VAL A 161 8.20 2.36 -17.44
C VAL A 161 8.77 0.95 -17.45
N MET A 162 8.42 0.14 -16.45
CA MET A 162 8.90 -1.23 -16.36
C MET A 162 8.39 -2.11 -17.51
N HIS A 163 7.18 -1.87 -18.01
CA HIS A 163 6.64 -2.57 -19.18
C HIS A 163 7.35 -2.19 -20.49
N HIS A 164 7.62 -0.90 -20.70
CA HIS A 164 8.26 -0.43 -21.95
C HIS A 164 9.78 -0.51 -21.93
N ARG A 165 10.40 -0.51 -20.74
CA ARG A 165 11.85 -0.57 -20.53
C ARG A 165 12.17 -1.49 -19.34
N PRO A 166 12.00 -2.80 -19.49
CA PRO A 166 12.34 -3.75 -18.44
C PRO A 166 13.82 -3.63 -18.04
N GLY A 167 14.11 -3.79 -16.75
CA GLY A 167 15.47 -3.65 -16.20
C GLY A 167 15.97 -2.21 -16.02
N THR A 168 15.14 -1.20 -16.26
CA THR A 168 15.54 0.20 -16.03
C THR A 168 15.71 0.48 -14.54
N HIS A 169 16.95 0.62 -14.08
CA HIS A 169 17.25 1.15 -12.76
C HIS A 169 17.15 2.68 -12.76
N TRP A 170 16.45 3.25 -11.77
CA TRP A 170 16.38 4.69 -11.58
C TRP A 170 17.30 5.06 -10.41
N PRO A 171 18.42 5.78 -10.63
CA PRO A 171 19.25 6.18 -9.52
C PRO A 171 18.50 7.20 -8.64
N PRO A 172 18.73 7.18 -7.31
CA PRO A 172 18.34 8.28 -6.44
C PRO A 172 18.82 9.61 -7.00
N ARG A 173 17.94 10.61 -6.94
CA ARG A 173 18.21 11.96 -7.42
C ARG A 173 18.00 12.95 -6.29
N LYS A 174 18.98 13.81 -6.07
CA LYS A 174 18.86 14.96 -5.18
C LYS A 174 18.21 16.14 -5.91
N ALA A 175 17.33 16.84 -5.23
CA ALA A 175 16.71 18.08 -5.69
C ALA A 175 17.79 19.14 -5.88
N ARG A 176 17.63 19.96 -6.93
CA ARG A 176 18.40 21.20 -7.06
C ARG A 176 17.81 22.28 -6.16
N GLU A 177 18.57 23.33 -5.89
CA GLU A 177 18.09 24.48 -5.14
C GLU A 177 16.83 25.08 -5.80
N GLY A 178 15.78 25.29 -5.01
CA GLY A 178 14.46 25.74 -5.49
C GLY A 178 13.64 24.69 -6.27
N GLU A 179 14.17 23.50 -6.52
CA GLU A 179 13.43 22.40 -7.15
C GLU A 179 12.59 21.65 -6.11
N ARG A 180 11.30 21.50 -6.37
CA ARG A 180 10.46 20.57 -5.61
C ARG A 180 10.40 19.24 -6.34
N LEU A 181 10.91 18.19 -5.71
CA LEU A 181 10.71 16.82 -6.19
C LEU A 181 9.23 16.47 -6.03
N VAL A 182 8.54 16.32 -7.16
CA VAL A 182 7.17 15.81 -7.22
C VAL A 182 7.21 14.37 -7.71
N LEU A 183 6.56 13.47 -6.98
CA LEU A 183 6.36 12.10 -7.41
C LEU A 183 5.37 12.13 -8.59
N TRP A 184 5.88 12.02 -9.82
CA TRP A 184 5.05 12.02 -11.03
C TRP A 184 4.32 10.69 -11.16
N ILE A 185 3.09 10.61 -10.64
CA ILE A 185 2.16 9.53 -10.91
C ILE A 185 1.48 9.81 -12.26
N GLY A 186 2.21 9.57 -13.35
CA GLY A 186 1.69 9.35 -14.71
C GLY A 186 0.82 10.45 -15.35
N MET A 187 1.45 11.36 -16.10
CA MET A 187 0.89 11.83 -17.37
C MET A 187 1.99 11.78 -18.42
N MET A 188 1.68 11.21 -19.58
CA MET A 188 2.61 11.18 -20.72
C MET A 188 2.97 12.63 -21.12
N ARG A 189 4.27 12.92 -21.24
CA ARG A 189 4.73 14.04 -22.06
C ARG A 189 4.34 13.72 -23.50
N GLY A 190 3.23 14.30 -23.96
CA GLY A 190 2.70 14.04 -25.30
C GLY A 190 1.46 14.84 -25.71
N SER A 191 0.77 15.55 -24.81
CA SER A 191 -0.25 16.53 -25.21
C SER A 191 0.23 17.94 -24.88
N SER A 192 0.96 18.54 -25.81
CA SER A 192 1.08 19.99 -25.88
C SER A 192 -0.31 20.60 -26.05
N ARG A 193 -0.74 21.42 -25.08
CA ARG A 193 -1.52 22.63 -25.39
C ARG A 193 -0.82 23.82 -24.75
N PRO A 194 -0.55 24.89 -25.52
CA PRO A 194 0.25 26.02 -25.07
C PRO A 194 -0.57 26.96 -24.18
N SER A 195 0.14 27.54 -23.21
CA SER A 195 -0.08 28.83 -22.55
C SER A 195 -1.50 29.30 -22.25
N SER A 196 -1.76 29.52 -20.96
CA SER A 196 -2.25 30.84 -20.56
C SER A 196 -1.48 31.29 -19.32
N ARG A 197 -0.70 32.35 -19.50
CA ARG A 197 -0.30 33.23 -18.42
C ARG A 197 -1.57 33.84 -17.85
N CYS A 198 -1.75 33.79 -16.54
CA CYS A 198 -2.49 34.82 -15.82
C CYS A 198 -1.72 35.14 -14.55
N GLY A 199 -0.93 36.19 -14.62
CA GLY A 199 -0.63 37.03 -13.48
C GLY A 199 -1.25 38.40 -13.77
N ARG A 200 -2.25 38.78 -12.99
CA ARG A 200 -2.27 39.92 -12.06
C ARG A 200 -3.47 39.75 -11.14
#